data_AF-A0A3N6R0Y8-F1
#
_entry.id   AF-A0A3N6R0Y8-F1
#
_cell.length_a   1.000
_cell.length_b   1.000
_cell.length_c   1.000
_cell.angle_alpha   90.00
_cell.angle_beta   90.00
_cell.angle_gamma   90.00
#
_symmetry.space_group_name_H-M   'P 1'
#
loop_
_entity.id
_entity.type
_entity.pdbx_description
1 polymer ?
#
loop_
_entity_poly.entity_id
_entity_poly.type
_entity_poly.pdbx_seq_one_letter_code
_entity_poly.pdbx_strand_id
1 'polypeptide(L)'
;MRVCVHGTYEKNLESILASGLKRMNKLHVHFSCGFSTDGEVISSMRRDVNVLIFLNIKKPLEDGIAFYINSDNMVILTGGIDSVVHVDYFQKIESWPNMLPVHF
;
A
#
# COMPACT_ATOMS: atom_id res chain seq x y z
N MET A 1 -6.87 -13.77 5.56
CA MET A 1 -7.39 -12.44 5.18
C MET A 1 -6.27 -11.73 4.42
N ARG A 2 -6.46 -11.37 3.14
CA ARG A 2 -5.41 -10.70 2.35
C ARG A 2 -5.51 -9.20 2.61
N VAL A 3 -4.43 -8.57 3.06
CA VAL A 3 -4.36 -7.10 3.19
C VAL A 3 -3.69 -6.51 1.95
N CYS A 4 -4.03 -5.27 1.59
CA CYS A 4 -3.36 -4.50 0.56
C CYS A 4 -2.49 -3.46 1.24
N VAL A 5 -1.17 -3.67 1.20
CA VAL A 5 -0.22 -2.86 1.97
C VAL A 5 0.89 -2.31 1.09
N HIS A 6 1.22 -1.04 1.33
CA HIS A 6 2.34 -0.34 0.71
C HIS A 6 3.39 -0.02 1.76
N GLY A 7 4.62 -0.49 1.54
CA GLY A 7 5.77 -0.19 2.39
C GLY A 7 6.50 1.04 1.87
N THR A 8 6.78 1.98 2.77
CA THR A 8 7.48 3.23 2.46
C THR A 8 8.39 3.64 3.61
N TYR A 9 9.01 4.81 3.47
CA TYR A 9 9.84 5.42 4.50
C TYR A 9 9.07 6.56 5.18
N GLU A 10 9.27 6.73 6.48
CA GLU A 10 8.69 7.80 7.29
C GLU A 10 8.90 9.19 6.67
N LYS A 11 10.09 9.47 6.13
CA LYS A 11 10.40 10.73 5.43
C LYS A 11 9.50 11.04 4.23
N ASN A 12 8.82 10.04 3.68
CA ASN A 12 7.90 10.22 2.55
C ASN A 12 6.45 10.45 3.02
N LEU A 13 6.13 10.22 4.31
CA LEU A 13 4.76 10.26 4.80
C LEU A 13 4.09 11.61 4.57
N GLU A 14 4.78 12.72 4.87
CA GLU A 14 4.22 14.06 4.67
C GLU A 14 3.77 14.27 3.21
N SER A 15 4.61 13.89 2.25
CA SER A 15 4.27 13.99 0.82
C SER A 15 3.16 13.04 0.39
N ILE A 16 3.12 11.83 0.95
CA ILE A 16 2.08 10.84 0.66
C ILE A 16 0.73 11.26 1.27
N LEU A 17 0.71 11.83 2.47
CA LEU A 17 -0.51 12.35 3.09
C LEU A 17 -1.04 13.58 2.35
N ALA A 18 -0.14 14.44 1.85
CA ALA A 18 -0.53 15.61 1.08
C ALA A 18 -1.03 15.28 -0.34
N SER A 19 -0.56 14.19 -0.96
CA SER A 19 -0.78 13.97 -2.40
C SER A 19 -1.13 12.54 -2.82
N GLY A 20 -1.36 11.64 -1.86
CA GLY A 20 -1.65 10.23 -2.09
C GLY A 20 -0.43 9.40 -2.54
N LEU A 21 -0.67 8.11 -2.75
CA LEU A 21 0.33 7.20 -3.31
C LEU A 21 0.32 7.30 -4.84
N LYS A 22 1.39 7.83 -5.42
CA LYS A 22 1.55 8.00 -6.87
C LYS A 22 2.23 6.78 -7.48
N ARG A 23 1.88 6.43 -8.72
CA ARG A 23 2.62 5.40 -9.48
C ARG A 23 4.07 5.79 -9.79
N MET A 24 4.43 7.07 -9.60
CA MET A 24 5.72 7.64 -9.98
C MET A 24 6.00 7.36 -11.47
N ASN A 25 7.19 6.82 -11.79
CA ASN A 25 7.57 6.46 -13.15
C ASN A 25 7.06 5.06 -13.60
N LYS A 26 6.25 4.38 -12.78
CA LYS A 26 5.69 3.05 -13.09
C LYS A 26 4.30 3.15 -13.70
N LEU A 27 3.78 2.07 -14.28
CA LEU A 27 2.42 2.04 -14.84
C LEU A 27 1.32 1.97 -13.76
N HIS A 28 1.58 1.27 -12.65
CA HIS A 28 0.64 1.07 -11.56
C HIS A 28 1.29 1.40 -10.22
N VAL A 29 0.46 1.70 -9.22
CA VAL A 29 0.86 1.66 -7.82
C VAL A 29 0.91 0.20 -7.39
N HIS A 30 2.03 -0.19 -6.78
CA HIS A 30 2.26 -1.56 -6.31
C HIS A 30 1.94 -1.68 -4.83
N PHE A 31 1.17 -2.71 -4.51
CA PHE A 31 0.82 -3.12 -3.16
C PHE A 31 1.12 -4.60 -3.00
N SER A 32 1.30 -5.02 -1.76
CA SER A 32 1.59 -6.39 -1.42
C SER A 32 0.38 -7.05 -0.76
N CYS A 33 0.20 -8.35 -0.98
CA CYS A 33 -0.84 -9.18 -0.36
C CYS A 33 -0.51 -9.57 1.10
N GLY A 34 -0.12 -8.62 1.95
CA GLY A 34 0.05 -8.88 3.39
C GLY A 34 1.13 -9.88 3.82
N PHE A 35 1.13 -10.16 5.12
CA PHE A 35 2.06 -11.08 5.79
C PHE A 35 1.82 -12.52 5.34
N SER A 36 2.91 -13.24 5.07
CA SER A 36 2.85 -14.69 5.10
C SER A 36 2.40 -15.11 6.50
N THR A 37 1.61 -16.18 6.58
CA THR A 37 1.10 -16.75 7.83
C THR A 37 2.19 -17.13 8.84
N ASP A 38 3.46 -17.09 8.43
CA ASP A 38 4.62 -17.54 9.19
C ASP A 38 5.56 -16.40 9.62
N GLY A 39 5.11 -15.14 9.53
CA GLY A 39 5.93 -13.99 9.94
C GLY A 39 7.10 -13.70 8.98
N GLU A 40 7.15 -14.36 7.83
CA GLU A 40 8.13 -14.03 6.79
C GLU A 40 7.71 -12.76 6.03
N VAL A 41 8.74 -11.95 5.78
CA VAL A 41 8.75 -10.69 5.06
C VAL A 41 7.78 -10.71 3.89
N ILE A 42 7.00 -9.65 3.77
CA ILE A 42 6.11 -9.43 2.65
C ILE A 42 6.97 -9.42 1.37
N SER A 43 6.87 -10.49 0.58
CA SER A 43 7.87 -10.90 -0.43
C SER A 43 8.16 -9.85 -1.50
N SER A 44 7.28 -8.85 -1.67
CA SER A 44 7.39 -7.77 -2.63
C SER A 44 7.84 -6.41 -2.07
N MET A 45 8.06 -6.27 -0.76
CA MET A 45 8.50 -5.00 -0.16
C MET A 45 10.01 -4.97 0.07
N ARG A 46 10.59 -3.77 0.00
CA ARG A 46 12.00 -3.58 0.38
C ARG A 46 12.16 -3.90 1.86
N ARG A 47 13.31 -4.49 2.22
CA ARG A 47 13.59 -4.94 3.59
C ARG A 47 13.77 -3.80 4.59
N ASP A 48 14.07 -2.60 4.11
CA ASP A 48 14.42 -1.41 4.89
C ASP A 48 13.28 -0.38 5.01
N VAL A 49 12.07 -0.71 4.55
CA VAL A 49 10.90 0.14 4.83
C VAL A 49 10.67 0.22 6.34
N ASN A 50 10.21 1.36 6.83
CA ASN A 50 9.94 1.57 8.27
C ASN A 50 8.51 2.04 8.53
N VAL A 51 7.68 2.11 7.49
CA VAL A 51 6.26 2.47 7.58
C VAL A 51 5.44 1.61 6.61
N LEU A 52 4.27 1.17 7.05
CA LEU A 52 3.28 0.45 6.28
C LEU A 52 1.99 1.27 6.17
N ILE A 53 1.48 1.41 4.95
CA ILE A 53 0.20 2.04 4.66
C ILE A 53 -0.76 0.95 4.20
N PHE A 54 -1.82 0.73 4.96
CA PHE A 54 -2.85 -0.25 4.66
C PHE A 54 -3.99 0.40 3.89
N LEU A 55 -4.43 -0.24 2.81
CA LEU A 55 -5.51 0.25 1.98
C LEU A 55 -6.82 -0.47 2.32
N ASN A 56 -7.89 0.30 2.54
CA ASN A 56 -9.25 -0.22 2.54
C ASN A 56 -9.65 -0.43 1.09
N ILE A 57 -9.62 -1.67 0.58
CA ILE A 57 -9.90 -1.98 -0.84
C ILE A 57 -11.39 -1.82 -1.18
N LYS A 58 -12.29 -1.91 -0.19
CA LYS A 58 -13.73 -1.86 -0.44
C LYS A 58 -14.15 -0.52 -1.04
N LYS A 59 -13.72 0.58 -0.42
CA LYS A 59 -14.06 1.95 -0.84
C LYS A 59 -13.61 2.29 -2.28
N PRO A 60 -12.33 2.09 -2.68
CA PRO A 60 -11.91 2.37 -4.05
C PRO A 60 -12.58 1.45 -5.07
N LEU A 61 -12.91 0.19 -4.74
CA LEU A 61 -13.70 -0.67 -5.63
C LEU A 61 -15.12 -0.13 -5.84
N GLU A 62 -15.77 0.36 -4.79
CA GLU A 62 -17.09 1.01 -4.88
C GLU A 62 -17.04 2.29 -5.74
N ASP A 63 -15.92 3.01 -5.68
CA ASP A 63 -15.65 4.19 -6.52
C ASP A 63 -15.20 3.83 -7.96
N GLY A 64 -15.19 2.54 -8.33
CA GLY A 64 -14.88 2.07 -9.67
C GLY A 64 -13.39 1.94 -9.99
N ILE A 65 -12.50 1.99 -9.00
CA ILE A 65 -11.05 1.80 -9.18
C ILE A 65 -10.74 0.31 -9.34
N ALA A 66 -10.14 -0.04 -10.46
CA ALA A 66 -9.72 -1.42 -10.73
C ALA A 66 -8.45 -1.81 -9.95
N PHE A 67 -8.44 -3.05 -9.47
CA PHE A 67 -7.29 -3.73 -8.90
C PHE A 67 -7.00 -5.01 -9.66
N TYR A 68 -5.73 -5.30 -9.85
CA TYR A 68 -5.23 -6.50 -10.52
C TYR A 68 -4.29 -7.24 -9.59
N ILE A 69 -4.29 -8.57 -9.63
CA ILE A 69 -3.34 -9.40 -8.90
C ILE A 69 -2.47 -10.10 -9.92
N ASN A 70 -1.16 -9.95 -9.80
CA ASN A 70 -0.21 -10.74 -10.58
C ASN A 70 -0.19 -12.18 -10.02
N SER A 71 -0.48 -13.17 -10.85
CA SER A 71 -0.55 -14.59 -10.45
C SER A 71 0.79 -15.18 -10.00
N ASP A 72 1.90 -14.64 -10.50
CA ASP A 72 3.23 -15.24 -10.33
C ASP A 72 3.87 -14.81 -9.01
N ASN A 73 3.60 -13.58 -8.57
CA ASN A 73 4.21 -12.99 -7.38
C ASN A 73 3.20 -12.41 -6.38
N MET A 74 1.90 -12.53 -6.66
CA MET A 74 0.80 -12.07 -5.81
C MET A 74 0.82 -10.56 -5.51
N VAL A 75 1.53 -9.76 -6.31
CA VAL A 75 1.51 -8.30 -6.18
C VAL A 75 0.16 -7.75 -6.63
N ILE A 76 -0.39 -6.83 -5.83
CA ILE A 76 -1.60 -6.09 -6.14
C ILE A 76 -1.21 -4.81 -6.89
N LEU A 77 -1.89 -4.52 -7.98
CA LEU A 77 -1.64 -3.38 -8.86
C LEU A 77 -2.92 -2.57 -9.03
N THR A 78 -2.81 -1.24 -9.01
CA THR A 78 -3.90 -0.36 -9.41
C THR A 78 -3.36 0.85 -10.15
N GLY A 79 -4.12 1.35 -11.12
CA GLY A 79 -3.85 2.64 -11.75
C GLY A 79 -4.15 3.83 -10.85
N GLY A 80 -4.97 3.64 -9.81
CA GLY A 80 -5.56 4.74 -9.05
C GLY A 80 -6.47 5.63 -9.92
N ILE A 81 -6.80 6.81 -9.42
CA ILE A 81 -7.47 7.89 -10.16
C ILE A 81 -6.38 8.89 -10.53
N ASP A 82 -6.29 9.26 -11.80
CA ASP A 82 -5.25 10.18 -12.30
C ASP A 82 -3.83 9.80 -11.87
N SER A 83 -3.53 8.49 -11.86
CA SER A 83 -2.24 7.92 -11.43
C SER A 83 -1.96 7.95 -9.92
N VAL A 84 -2.98 8.21 -9.09
CA VAL A 84 -2.87 8.39 -7.63
C VAL A 84 -3.88 7.52 -6.89
N VAL A 85 -3.45 6.90 -5.79
CA VAL A 85 -4.36 6.34 -4.77
C VAL A 85 -4.50 7.35 -3.65
N HIS A 86 -5.69 7.93 -3.52
CA HIS A 86 -5.98 9.00 -2.58
C HIS A 86 -5.88 8.54 -1.11
N VAL A 87 -5.52 9.46 -0.21
CA VAL A 87 -5.40 9.20 1.25
C VAL A 87 -6.72 8.73 1.86
N ASP A 88 -7.85 9.11 1.27
CA ASP A 88 -9.20 8.69 1.71
C ASP A 88 -9.46 7.18 1.62
N TYR A 89 -8.59 6.44 0.92
CA TYR A 89 -8.63 4.99 0.84
C TYR A 89 -7.72 4.32 1.86
N PHE A 90 -6.92 5.08 2.62
CA PHE A 90 -6.04 4.52 3.63
C PHE A 90 -6.89 4.07 4.82
N GLN A 91 -6.68 2.82 5.22
CA GLN A 91 -7.32 2.24 6.38
C GLN A 91 -6.57 2.59 7.67
N LYS A 92 -5.23 2.50 7.63
CA LYS A 92 -4.35 2.81 8.75
C LYS A 92 -2.90 2.92 8.28
N ILE A 93 -2.07 3.57 9.09
CA ILE A 93 -0.62 3.63 8.92
C ILE A 93 0.03 3.09 10.20
N GLU A 94 1.04 2.22 10.03
CA GLU A 94 1.76 1.61 11.15
C GLU A 94 3.27 1.72 10.89
N SER A 95 4.05 1.88 11.96
CA SER A 95 5.50 1.76 11.90
C SER A 95 5.90 0.29 11.70
N TRP A 96 7.08 0.06 11.12
CA TRP A 96 7.62 -1.27 10.90
C TRP A 96 9.06 -1.34 11.45
N PRO A 97 9.46 -2.40 12.18
CA PRO A 97 8.72 -3.66 12.41
C PRO A 97 7.77 -3.66 13.62
N ASN A 98 7.75 -2.60 14.42
CA ASN A 98 7.05 -2.60 15.71
C ASN A 98 5.52 -2.53 15.62
N MET A 99 4.96 -2.26 14.44
CA MET A 99 3.51 -2.18 14.20
C MET A 99 2.78 -1.18 15.11
N LEU A 100 3.46 -0.09 15.48
CA LEU A 100 2.84 0.97 16.26
C LEU A 100 2.00 1.86 15.35
N PRO A 101 0.76 2.22 15.74
CA PRO A 101 -0.06 3.15 14.97
C PRO A 101 0.66 4.49 14.73
N VAL A 102 0.58 4.99 13.51
CA VAL A 102 0.98 6.35 13.14
C VAL A 102 -0.29 7.14 12.90
N HIS A 103 -0.50 8.20 13.67
CA HIS A 103 -1.67 9.08 13.49
C HIS A 103 -1.45 10.01 12.28
N PHE A 104 -2.50 10.17 11.47
CA PHE A 104 -2.53 11.00 10.26
C PHE A 104 -3.91 11.62 10.07
#